data_AF-A0A1I2HUM3-F1
#
_entry.id   AF-A0A1I2HUM3-F1
#
_cell.length_a   1.000
_cell.length_b   1.000
_cell.length_c   1.000
_cell.angle_alpha   90.00
_cell.angle_beta   90.00
_cell.angle_gamma   90.00
#
_symmetry.space_group_name_H-M   'P 1'
#
loop_
_entity.id
_entity.type
_entity.pdbx_description
1 polymer ?
#
loop_
_entity_poly.entity_id
_entity_poly.type
_entity_poly.pdbx_seq_one_letter_code
_entity_poly.pdbx_strand_id
1 'polypeptide(L)'
;MNGFQPDKPMTRFEMMKWMASGLAASDKSFKQALADTANTLLPTPETYKGGIADKQVPFIAVIRGTGIITGMQDGMFRPADPVSKAELAASLLRCLDYHHFVNGYSKRYKFVRLEELGMSLEAAIADAYDTGYMPHLGV
;
A
#
# COMPACT_ATOMS: atom_id res chain seq x y z
N MET A 1 -1.21 -18.91 2.03
CA MET A 1 -1.91 -17.65 1.71
C MET A 1 -2.38 -17.78 0.27
N ASN A 2 -3.64 -17.46 -0.04
CA ASN A 2 -4.13 -17.50 -1.43
C ASN A 2 -3.48 -16.33 -2.19
N GLY A 3 -2.71 -16.62 -3.24
CA GLY A 3 -1.90 -15.65 -3.98
C GLY A 3 -2.71 -14.57 -4.74
N PHE A 4 -2.04 -13.90 -5.69
CA PHE A 4 -2.66 -12.88 -6.54
C PHE A 4 -3.84 -13.46 -7.33
N GLN A 5 -5.02 -12.84 -7.20
CA GLN A 5 -6.26 -13.21 -7.91
C GLN A 5 -6.70 -12.02 -8.78
N PRO A 6 -6.22 -11.91 -10.03
CA PRO A 6 -6.39 -10.70 -10.86
C PRO A 6 -7.85 -10.32 -11.13
N ASP A 7 -8.74 -11.31 -11.15
CA ASP A 7 -10.15 -11.12 -11.47
C ASP A 7 -11.03 -10.88 -10.24
N LYS A 8 -10.49 -11.13 -9.04
CA LYS A 8 -11.20 -10.86 -7.80
C LYS A 8 -11.08 -9.37 -7.47
N PRO A 9 -12.19 -8.66 -7.19
CA PRO A 9 -12.13 -7.32 -6.65
C PRO A 9 -11.29 -7.28 -5.37
N MET A 10 -10.22 -6.50 -5.40
CA MET A 10 -9.37 -6.24 -4.25
C MET A 10 -10.03 -5.19 -3.35
N THR A 11 -10.00 -5.41 -2.04
CA THR A 11 -10.41 -4.40 -1.06
C THR A 11 -9.29 -3.40 -0.81
N ARG A 12 -9.66 -2.20 -0.34
CA ARG A 12 -8.69 -1.17 0.01
C ARG A 12 -7.74 -1.62 1.12
N PHE A 13 -8.21 -2.46 2.06
CA PHE A 13 -7.34 -3.09 3.05
C PHE A 13 -6.35 -4.08 2.43
N GLU A 14 -6.79 -4.94 1.50
CA GLU A 14 -5.88 -5.87 0.82
C GLU A 14 -4.76 -5.11 0.08
N MET A 15 -5.11 -4.00 -0.58
CA MET A 15 -4.14 -3.09 -1.21
C MET A 15 -3.13 -2.52 -0.19
N MET A 16 -3.61 -1.94 0.92
CA MET A 16 -2.74 -1.40 1.98
C MET A 16 -1.84 -2.49 2.58
N LYS A 17 -2.40 -3.69 2.82
CA LYS A 17 -1.66 -4.82 3.35
C LYS A 17 -0.53 -5.23 2.41
N TRP A 18 -0.78 -5.33 1.10
CA TRP A 18 0.25 -5.68 0.12
C TRP A 18 1.38 -4.65 0.10
N MET A 19 1.06 -3.36 0.04
CA MET A 19 2.07 -2.30 0.03
C MET A 19 2.91 -2.29 1.31
N ALA A 20 2.27 -2.45 2.47
CA ALA A 20 2.96 -2.51 3.75
C ALA A 20 3.85 -3.75 3.86
N SER A 21 3.38 -4.89 3.36
CA SER A 21 4.18 -6.12 3.29
C SER A 21 5.37 -5.98 2.34
N GLY A 22 5.21 -5.30 1.21
CA GLY A 22 6.30 -4.97 0.29
C GLY A 22 7.37 -4.11 0.94
N LEU A 23 6.96 -3.02 1.61
CA LEU A 23 7.86 -2.16 2.37
C LEU A 23 8.60 -2.91 3.49
N ALA A 24 7.90 -3.79 4.22
CA ALA A 24 8.51 -4.62 5.26
C ALA A 24 9.46 -5.69 4.72
N ALA A 25 9.28 -6.11 3.46
CA ALA A 25 10.22 -6.99 2.77
C ALA A 25 11.46 -6.23 2.27
N SER A 26 11.31 -4.97 1.85
CA SER A 26 12.42 -4.15 1.36
C SER A 26 13.29 -3.57 2.48
N ASP A 27 12.72 -3.23 3.64
CA ASP A 27 13.45 -2.58 4.74
C ASP A 27 12.94 -3.03 6.12
N LYS A 28 13.89 -3.40 7.00
CA LYS A 28 13.63 -3.89 8.36
C LYS A 28 12.94 -2.85 9.24
N SER A 29 13.10 -1.56 8.97
CA SER A 29 12.42 -0.48 9.71
C SER A 29 10.90 -0.56 9.55
N PHE A 30 10.38 -0.93 8.38
CA PHE A 30 8.93 -1.15 8.20
C PHE A 30 8.45 -2.42 8.88
N LYS A 31 9.28 -3.47 8.91
CA LYS A 31 8.97 -4.67 9.70
C LYS A 31 8.86 -4.34 11.19
N GLN A 32 9.74 -3.48 11.71
CA GLN A 32 9.67 -2.98 13.07
C GLN A 32 8.43 -2.09 13.28
N ALA A 33 8.14 -1.17 12.35
CA ALA A 33 6.97 -0.32 12.42
C ALA A 33 5.64 -1.11 12.46
N LEU A 34 5.54 -2.22 11.72
CA LEU A 34 4.38 -3.13 11.81
C LEU A 34 4.25 -3.76 13.20
N ALA A 35 5.36 -4.08 13.88
CA ALA A 35 5.34 -4.61 15.24
C ALA A 35 4.96 -3.51 16.25
N ASP A 36 5.55 -2.32 16.13
CA ASP A 36 5.33 -1.20 17.04
C ASP A 36 3.88 -0.68 16.98
N THR A 37 3.25 -0.80 15.82
CA THR A 37 1.85 -0.37 15.61
C THR A 37 0.82 -1.45 15.93
N ALA A 38 1.23 -2.66 16.34
CA ALA A 38 0.32 -3.75 16.73
C ALA A 38 -0.71 -3.36 17.80
N ASN A 39 -0.29 -2.51 18.74
CA ASN A 39 -1.11 -2.09 19.88
C ASN A 39 -1.36 -0.58 19.89
N THR A 40 -1.27 0.08 18.72
CA THR A 40 -1.51 1.51 18.62
C THR A 40 -2.98 1.81 18.35
N LEU A 41 -3.45 2.97 18.79
CA LEU A 41 -4.75 3.48 18.39
C LEU A 41 -4.59 4.22 17.06
N LEU A 42 -5.35 3.81 16.05
CA LEU A 42 -5.50 4.58 14.82
C LEU A 42 -6.63 5.59 15.01
N PRO A 43 -6.37 6.91 15.09
CA PRO A 43 -7.42 7.90 15.38
C PRO A 43 -8.25 8.18 14.12
N THR A 44 -9.17 7.27 13.81
CA THR A 44 -10.10 7.38 12.67
C THR A 44 -11.53 7.12 13.14
N PRO A 45 -12.54 7.72 12.47
CA PRO A 45 -13.93 7.44 12.79
C PRO A 45 -14.29 5.95 12.75
N GLU A 46 -13.69 5.14 11.87
CA GLU A 46 -14.00 3.71 11.77
C GLU A 46 -13.41 2.87 12.89
N THR A 47 -12.28 3.27 13.47
CA THR A 47 -11.69 2.57 14.62
C THR A 47 -12.64 2.59 15.81
N TYR A 48 -13.34 3.70 16.06
CA TYR A 48 -14.31 3.80 17.15
C TYR A 48 -15.67 3.17 16.85
N LYS A 49 -15.98 2.92 15.56
CA LYS A 49 -17.25 2.34 15.10
C LYS A 49 -17.15 0.85 14.75
N GLY A 50 -16.01 0.22 14.98
CA GLY A 50 -15.77 -1.20 14.67
C GLY A 50 -15.58 -1.51 13.18
N GLY A 51 -15.29 -0.50 12.35
CA GLY A 51 -15.03 -0.65 10.92
C GLY A 51 -13.59 -1.06 10.58
N ILE A 52 -12.70 -1.11 11.57
CA ILE A 52 -11.31 -1.57 11.46
C ILE A 52 -11.06 -2.58 12.58
N ALA A 53 -10.69 -3.82 12.21
CA ALA A 53 -10.28 -4.83 13.18
C ALA A 53 -8.85 -4.57 13.67
N ASP A 54 -8.53 -4.94 14.92
CA ASP A 54 -7.20 -4.71 15.53
C ASP A 54 -6.05 -5.22 14.66
N LYS A 55 -6.21 -6.40 14.06
CA LYS A 55 -5.21 -7.00 13.15
C LYS A 55 -4.95 -6.19 11.87
N GLN A 56 -5.84 -5.27 11.51
CA GLN A 56 -5.69 -4.39 10.34
C GLN A 56 -4.92 -3.12 10.68
N VAL A 57 -4.93 -2.71 11.96
CA VAL A 57 -4.36 -1.44 12.43
C VAL A 57 -2.90 -1.26 12.00
N PRO A 58 -1.99 -2.24 12.14
CA PRO A 58 -0.58 -2.03 11.80
C PRO A 58 -0.35 -1.66 10.34
N PHE A 59 -1.03 -2.36 9.43
CA PHE A 59 -0.91 -2.15 7.99
C PHE A 59 -1.44 -0.77 7.60
N ILE A 60 -2.59 -0.37 8.16
CA ILE A 60 -3.19 0.94 7.88
C ILE A 60 -2.32 2.06 8.48
N ALA A 61 -1.80 1.87 9.70
CA ALA A 61 -0.95 2.85 10.37
C ALA A 61 0.37 3.09 9.63
N VAL A 62 1.06 2.03 9.19
CA VAL A 62 2.30 2.13 8.42
C VAL A 62 2.06 2.86 7.09
N ILE A 63 1.05 2.45 6.33
CA ILE A 63 0.75 3.09 5.04
C ILE A 63 0.29 4.54 5.20
N ARG A 64 -0.47 4.85 6.25
CA ARG A 64 -0.81 6.24 6.57
C ARG A 64 0.44 7.05 6.88
N GLY A 65 1.39 6.48 7.62
CA GLY A 65 2.65 7.12 8.00
C GLY A 65 3.57 7.44 6.81
N THR A 66 3.52 6.65 5.74
CA THR A 66 4.27 6.92 4.50
C THR A 66 3.62 7.95 3.60
N GLY A 67 2.31 8.22 3.78
CA GLY A 67 1.52 9.09 2.92
C GLY A 67 1.15 8.47 1.56
N ILE A 68 1.43 7.17 1.33
CA ILE A 68 1.12 6.47 0.08
C ILE A 68 -0.40 6.37 -0.13
N ILE A 69 -1.13 6.00 0.93
CA ILE A 69 -2.60 6.04 0.98
C ILE A 69 -2.99 6.87 2.19
N THR A 70 -3.75 7.95 1.94
CA THR A 70 -4.36 8.77 2.98
C THR A 70 -5.80 8.35 3.23
N GLY A 71 -6.39 8.87 4.31
CA GLY A 71 -7.84 8.83 4.46
C GLY A 71 -8.54 9.58 3.32
N MET A 72 -9.82 9.30 3.17
CA MET A 72 -10.78 10.04 2.35
C MET A 72 -11.03 11.43 2.97
N GLN A 73 -11.74 12.30 2.26
CA GLN A 73 -12.02 13.67 2.73
C GLN A 73 -12.75 13.72 4.08
N ASP A 74 -13.51 12.68 4.41
CA ASP A 74 -14.23 12.50 5.67
C ASP A 74 -13.36 11.90 6.80
N GLY A 75 -12.07 11.72 6.56
CA GLY A 75 -11.12 11.12 7.50
C GLY A 75 -11.18 9.60 7.59
N MET A 76 -12.00 8.94 6.76
CA MET A 76 -12.17 7.49 6.76
C MET A 76 -11.18 6.77 5.84
N PHE A 77 -10.83 5.52 6.14
CA PHE A 77 -10.00 4.65 5.31
C PHE A 77 -10.80 3.67 4.44
N ARG A 78 -12.02 3.30 4.86
CA ARG A 78 -12.94 2.38 4.21
C ARG A 78 -12.26 1.06 3.79
N PRO A 79 -11.73 0.29 4.75
CA PRO A 79 -10.91 -0.90 4.46
C PRO A 79 -11.64 -1.99 3.68
N ALA A 80 -12.97 -2.05 3.78
CA ALA A 80 -13.80 -3.05 3.11
C ALA A 80 -14.23 -2.65 1.69
N ASP A 81 -14.07 -1.38 1.30
CA ASP A 81 -14.49 -0.91 -0.02
C ASP A 81 -13.60 -1.52 -1.11
N PRO A 82 -14.17 -1.86 -2.28
CA PRO A 82 -13.39 -2.30 -3.43
C PRO A 82 -12.55 -1.14 -3.97
N VAL A 83 -11.33 -1.44 -4.45
CA VAL A 83 -10.49 -0.45 -5.12
C VAL A 83 -10.67 -0.50 -6.64
N SER A 84 -10.63 0.67 -7.28
CA SER A 84 -10.56 0.74 -8.74
C SER A 84 -9.16 0.40 -9.24
N LYS A 85 -9.04 -0.07 -10.49
CA LYS A 85 -7.74 -0.31 -11.13
C LYS A 85 -6.86 0.95 -11.15
N ALA A 86 -7.46 2.12 -11.39
CA ALA A 86 -6.76 3.40 -11.40
C ALA A 86 -6.21 3.78 -10.01
N GLU A 87 -6.99 3.54 -8.96
CA GLU A 87 -6.59 3.79 -7.58
C GLU A 87 -5.46 2.86 -7.14
N LEU A 88 -5.55 1.57 -7.48
CA LEU A 88 -4.48 0.60 -7.26
C LEU A 88 -3.19 1.05 -7.93
N ALA A 89 -3.27 1.40 -9.22
CA ALA A 89 -2.11 1.85 -9.99
C ALA A 89 -1.45 3.09 -9.41
N ALA A 90 -2.24 4.12 -9.11
CA ALA A 90 -1.73 5.37 -8.54
C ALA A 90 -1.07 5.14 -7.17
N SER A 91 -1.61 4.23 -6.36
CA SER A 91 -1.05 3.90 -5.06
C SER A 91 0.25 3.08 -5.17
N LEU A 92 0.35 2.18 -6.15
CA LEU A 92 1.59 1.45 -6.45
C LEU A 92 2.71 2.39 -6.91
N LEU A 93 2.41 3.33 -7.81
CA LEU A 93 3.39 4.32 -8.26
C LEU A 93 3.93 5.15 -7.09
N ARG A 94 3.06 5.61 -6.17
CA ARG A 94 3.49 6.32 -4.95
C ARG A 94 4.35 5.45 -4.04
N CYS A 95 4.07 4.16 -3.96
CA CYS A 95 4.87 3.21 -3.18
C CYS A 95 6.28 3.02 -3.77
N LEU A 96 6.38 2.96 -5.11
CA LEU A 96 7.64 2.92 -5.84
C LEU A 96 8.46 4.20 -5.64
N ASP A 97 7.81 5.36 -5.78
CA ASP A 97 8.42 6.66 -5.50
C ASP A 97 8.97 6.78 -4.10
N TYR A 98 8.20 6.34 -3.11
CA TYR A 98 8.58 6.45 -1.71
C TYR A 98 9.87 5.68 -1.42
N HIS A 99 10.01 4.46 -1.94
CA HIS A 99 11.25 3.70 -1.77
C HIS A 99 12.41 4.24 -2.57
N HIS A 100 12.16 4.74 -3.78
CA HIS A 100 13.20 5.41 -4.55
C HIS A 100 13.76 6.59 -3.75
N PHE A 101 12.87 7.37 -3.13
CA PHE A 101 13.25 8.45 -2.24
C PHE A 101 14.03 7.96 -1.02
N VAL A 102 13.54 6.97 -0.26
CA VAL A 102 14.23 6.51 0.96
C VAL A 102 15.56 5.79 0.67
N ASN A 103 15.73 5.18 -0.51
CA ASN A 103 16.97 4.51 -0.92
C ASN A 103 17.89 5.38 -1.80
N GLY A 104 17.57 6.66 -2.00
CA GLY A 104 18.43 7.60 -2.71
C GLY A 104 18.49 7.42 -4.25
N TYR A 105 17.52 6.74 -4.86
CA TYR A 105 17.39 6.67 -6.31
C TYR A 105 17.01 8.04 -6.88
N SER A 106 17.67 8.47 -7.95
CA SER A 106 17.53 9.81 -8.55
C SER A 106 16.20 10.04 -9.28
N LYS A 107 15.43 8.97 -9.56
CA LYS A 107 14.19 9.02 -10.31
C LYS A 107 13.00 9.26 -9.36
N ARG A 108 12.46 10.48 -9.37
CA ARG A 108 11.19 10.84 -8.71
C ARG A 108 10.08 10.87 -9.75
N TYR A 109 9.03 10.05 -9.61
CA TYR A 109 7.79 10.25 -10.35
C TYR A 109 7.01 11.39 -9.66
N LYS A 110 7.22 12.62 -10.14
CA LYS A 110 6.48 13.78 -9.62
C LYS A 110 5.00 13.66 -10.04
N PHE A 111 4.12 13.29 -9.11
CA PHE A 111 2.65 13.33 -9.21
C PHE A 111 2.09 12.89 -10.57
N VAL A 112 1.86 11.58 -10.78
CA VAL A 112 1.54 11.12 -12.13
C VAL A 112 0.29 10.24 -12.21
N ARG A 113 -0.61 10.60 -13.14
CA ARG A 113 -1.55 9.66 -13.77
C ARG A 113 -0.76 8.75 -14.70
N LEU A 114 -1.00 7.44 -14.72
CA LEU A 114 -0.25 6.44 -15.53
C LEU A 114 0.18 6.89 -16.94
N GLU A 115 -0.68 7.66 -17.61
CA GLU A 115 -0.47 8.25 -18.93
C GLU A 115 0.72 9.22 -19.06
N GLU A 116 1.13 9.96 -18.03
CA GLU A 116 2.29 10.88 -18.13
C GLU A 116 3.65 10.18 -17.88
N LEU A 117 3.64 8.94 -17.35
CA LEU A 117 4.85 8.11 -17.25
C LEU A 117 5.14 7.29 -18.52
N GLY A 118 4.18 7.23 -19.46
CA GLY A 118 4.25 6.27 -20.56
C GLY A 118 4.30 4.81 -20.09
N MET A 119 3.89 4.54 -18.85
CA MET A 119 3.89 3.21 -18.24
C MET A 119 2.46 2.65 -18.21
N SER A 120 2.29 1.43 -18.70
CA SER A 120 1.03 0.70 -18.51
C SER A 120 0.91 0.20 -17.07
N LEU A 121 -0.31 -0.17 -16.66
CA LEU A 121 -0.56 -0.79 -15.37
C LEU A 121 0.29 -2.06 -15.19
N GLU A 122 0.40 -2.85 -16.25
CA GLU A 122 1.19 -4.08 -16.30
C GLU A 122 2.68 -3.79 -16.08
N ALA A 123 3.21 -2.70 -16.65
CA ALA A 123 4.60 -2.29 -16.46
C ALA A 123 4.88 -1.83 -15.02
N ALA A 124 3.96 -1.09 -14.39
CA ALA A 124 4.09 -0.69 -12.99
C ALA A 124 4.02 -1.90 -12.04
N ILE A 125 3.17 -2.88 -12.36
CA ILE A 125 3.10 -4.14 -11.61
C ILE A 125 4.39 -4.96 -11.78
N ALA A 126 4.90 -5.09 -13.01
CA ALA A 126 6.14 -5.81 -13.28
C ALA A 126 7.35 -5.19 -12.56
N ASP A 127 7.48 -3.86 -12.57
CA ASP A 127 8.53 -3.14 -11.82
C ASP A 127 8.43 -3.40 -10.32
N ALA A 128 7.21 -3.42 -9.75
CA ALA A 128 6.98 -3.76 -8.35
C ALA A 128 7.34 -5.22 -8.01
N TYR A 129 7.23 -6.15 -8.97
CA TYR A 129 7.72 -7.53 -8.81
C TYR A 129 9.25 -7.59 -8.84
N ASP A 130 9.89 -6.98 -9.85
CA ASP A 130 11.34 -7.02 -10.04
C ASP A 130 12.10 -6.34 -8.90
N THR A 131 11.51 -5.29 -8.33
CA THR A 131 12.08 -4.55 -7.18
C THR A 131 11.80 -5.21 -5.83
N GLY A 132 11.09 -6.35 -5.80
CA GLY A 132 10.83 -7.13 -4.58
C GLY A 132 9.72 -6.60 -3.67
N TYR A 133 8.93 -5.63 -4.13
CA TYR A 133 7.80 -5.07 -3.37
C TYR A 133 6.54 -5.91 -3.45
N MET A 134 6.36 -6.63 -4.54
CA MET A 134 5.44 -7.76 -4.58
C MET A 134 6.29 -9.03 -4.50
N PRO A 135 6.59 -9.54 -3.29
CA PRO A 135 7.36 -10.78 -3.18
C PRO A 135 6.64 -11.90 -3.95
N HIS A 136 7.40 -12.79 -4.57
CA HIS A 136 6.86 -14.04 -5.11
C HIS A 136 6.16 -14.79 -3.99
N LEU A 137 4.83 -14.67 -3.90
CA LEU A 137 4.03 -15.59 -3.12
C LEU A 137 4.00 -16.89 -3.93
N GLY A 138 5.06 -17.68 -3.74
CA GLY A 138 5.14 -19.03 -4.24
C GLY A 138 3.91 -19.84 -3.81
N VAL A 139 3.44 -20.62 -4.78
CA VAL A 139 2.54 -21.78 -4.67
C VAL A 139 2.63 -22.55 -3.35
#